data_AF-A0A2S8BLQ7-F1
#
_entry.id   AF-A0A2S8BLQ7-F1
#
_cell.length_a   1.000
_cell.length_b   1.000
_cell.length_c   1.000
_cell.angle_alpha   90.00
_cell.angle_beta   90.00
_cell.angle_gamma   90.00
#
_symmetry.space_group_name_H-M   'P 1'
#
loop_
_entity.id
_entity.type
_entity.pdbx_description
1 polymer ?
#
loop_
_entity_poly.entity_id
_entity_poly.type
_entity_poly.pdbx_seq_one_letter_code
_entity_poly.pdbx_strand_id
1 'polypeptide(L)' 'MQILNQDVAAAFDRLIALVRRTAGEERTAVRTRLIELFEIFDPADPDVIAGRRNLANALY' A
#
# COMPACT_ATOMS: atom_id res chain seq x y z
N MET A 1 22.37 2.76 2.23
CA MET A 1 20.98 2.76 2.72
C MET A 1 19.95 2.76 1.57
N GLN A 2 20.23 2.16 0.40
CA GLN A 2 19.34 2.26 -0.77
C GLN A 2 18.49 1.00 -1.03
N ILE A 3 18.81 -0.11 -0.35
CA ILE A 3 18.14 -1.40 -0.52
C ILE A 3 16.76 -1.40 0.17
N LEU A 4 16.63 -0.77 1.34
CA LEU A 4 15.38 -0.78 2.11
C LEU A 4 14.20 -0.10 1.37
N ASN A 5 14.44 1.03 0.69
CA ASN A 5 13.35 1.77 0.03
C ASN A 5 12.78 1.05 -1.20
N GLN A 6 13.64 0.38 -1.97
CA GLN A 6 13.20 -0.39 -3.15
C GLN A 6 12.26 -1.53 -2.74
N ASP A 7 12.55 -2.20 -1.61
CA ASP A 7 11.71 -3.29 -1.10
C ASP A 7 10.34 -2.78 -0.59
N VAL A 8 10.29 -1.58 -0.01
CA VAL A 8 9.05 -0.99 0.53
C VAL A 8 8.09 -0.57 -0.58
N ALA A 9 8.57 0.16 -1.59
CA ALA A 9 7.75 0.54 -2.74
C ALA A 9 7.18 -0.70 -3.45
N ALA A 10 8.02 -1.73 -3.64
CA ALA A 10 7.57 -3.00 -4.21
C ALA A 10 6.53 -3.73 -3.33
N ALA A 11 6.61 -3.60 -1.99
CA ALA A 11 5.61 -4.16 -1.08
C ALA A 11 4.25 -3.44 -1.22
N PHE A 12 4.24 -2.11 -1.33
CA PHE A 12 3.02 -1.35 -1.59
C PHE A 12 2.36 -1.80 -2.90
N ASP A 13 3.13 -1.87 -3.99
CA ASP A 13 2.60 -2.26 -5.29
C ASP A 13 1.97 -3.66 -5.27
N ARG A 14 2.61 -4.62 -4.60
CA ARG A 14 2.09 -6.00 -4.46
C ARG A 14 0.76 -6.03 -3.70
N LEU A 15 0.65 -5.28 -2.60
CA LEU A 15 -0.57 -5.22 -1.81
C LEU A 15 -1.68 -4.47 -2.54
N ILE A 16 -1.37 -3.39 -3.26
CA ILE A 16 -2.36 -2.65 -4.06
C ILE A 16 -2.88 -3.52 -5.21
N ALA A 17 -1.99 -4.26 -5.89
CA ALA A 17 -2.41 -5.24 -6.88
C ALA A 17 -3.29 -6.35 -6.27
N LEU A 18 -3.07 -6.71 -5.01
CA LEU A 18 -3.92 -7.66 -4.28
C LEU A 18 -5.30 -7.06 -3.95
N VAL A 19 -5.39 -5.79 -3.55
CA VAL A 19 -6.68 -5.10 -3.35
C VAL A 19 -7.56 -5.16 -4.61
N ARG A 20 -6.96 -4.92 -5.80
CA ARG A 20 -7.69 -4.92 -7.08
C ARG A 20 -8.31 -6.27 -7.43
N ARG A 21 -7.65 -7.38 -7.08
CA ARG A 21 -8.09 -8.75 -7.42
C ARG A 21 -8.97 -9.43 -6.38
N THR A 22 -9.13 -8.82 -5.21
CA THR A 22 -9.90 -9.36 -4.09
C THR A 22 -11.22 -8.62 -3.93
N ALA A 23 -12.18 -9.20 -3.20
CA ALA A 23 -13.47 -8.59 -2.89
C ALA A 23 -13.90 -8.92 -1.46
N GLY A 24 -14.96 -8.26 -0.97
CA GLY A 24 -15.54 -8.53 0.35
C GLY A 24 -14.53 -8.43 1.51
N GLU A 25 -14.54 -9.44 2.38
CA GLU A 25 -13.68 -9.49 3.56
C GLU A 25 -12.19 -9.57 3.21
N GLU A 26 -11.84 -10.28 2.14
CA GLU A 26 -10.44 -10.39 1.70
C GLU A 26 -9.89 -9.03 1.26
N ARG A 27 -10.66 -8.28 0.46
CA ARG A 27 -10.30 -6.90 0.09
C ARG A 27 -10.14 -6.01 1.31
N THR A 28 -11.00 -6.19 2.30
CA THR A 28 -10.97 -5.42 3.55
C THR A 28 -9.72 -5.71 4.36
N ALA A 29 -9.34 -6.99 4.51
CA ALA A 29 -8.13 -7.40 5.22
C ALA A 29 -6.86 -6.82 4.56
N VAL A 30 -6.78 -6.88 3.23
CA VAL A 30 -5.63 -6.35 2.47
C VAL A 30 -5.56 -4.83 2.60
N ARG A 31 -6.70 -4.13 2.53
CA ARG A 31 -6.78 -2.68 2.76
C ARG A 31 -6.26 -2.30 4.13
N THR A 32 -6.71 -2.99 5.19
CA THR A 32 -6.27 -2.74 6.56
C THR A 32 -4.75 -2.92 6.68
N ARG A 33 -4.21 -4.00 6.10
CA ARG A 33 -2.76 -4.24 6.13
C ARG A 33 -1.95 -3.13 5.47
N LEU A 34 -2.46 -2.58 4.37
CA LEU A 34 -1.84 -1.46 3.65
C LEU A 34 -1.84 -0.18 4.51
N ILE A 35 -2.94 0.08 5.22
CA ILE A 35 -3.04 1.23 6.13
C ILE A 35 -2.02 1.11 7.27
N GLU A 36 -1.97 -0.04 7.95
CA GLU A 36 -0.99 -0.33 9.01
C GLU A 36 0.44 -0.16 8.51
N LEU A 37 0.73 -0.63 7.29
CA LEU A 37 2.06 -0.51 6.72
C LEU A 37 2.44 0.96 6.48
N PHE A 38 1.51 1.80 6.02
CA PHE A 38 1.76 3.24 5.87
C PHE A 38 2.03 3.96 7.19
N GLU A 39 1.50 3.48 8.32
CA GLU A 39 1.68 4.10 9.64
C GLU A 39 3.11 3.93 10.19
N ILE A 40 3.92 3.05 9.60
CA ILE A 40 5.32 2.82 9.98
C ILE A 40 6.24 3.91 9.41
N PHE A 41 5.81 4.63 8.37
CA PHE A 41 6.62 5.59 7.62
C PHE A 41 6.21 7.04 7.92
N ASP A 42 7.10 7.98 7.57
CA ASP A 42 6.76 9.41 7.59
C ASP A 42 5.61 9.68 6.59
N PRO A 43 4.52 10.35 6.99
CA PRO A 43 3.42 10.67 6.08
C PRO A 43 3.82 11.54 4.87
N ALA A 44 4.93 12.28 4.95
CA ALA A 44 5.48 13.09 3.87
C ALA A 44 6.41 12.31 2.93
N ASP A 45 6.67 11.03 3.19
CA ASP A 45 7.46 10.18 2.30
C ASP A 45 6.77 10.07 0.92
N PRO A 46 7.47 10.38 -0.20
CA PRO A 46 6.91 10.26 -1.55
C PRO A 46 6.30 8.89 -1.86
N ASP A 47 6.89 7.80 -1.36
CA ASP A 47 6.40 6.43 -1.59
C ASP A 47 5.09 6.17 -0.84
N VAL A 48 4.93 6.75 0.37
CA VAL A 48 3.68 6.68 1.16
C VAL A 48 2.58 7.50 0.48
N ILE A 49 2.89 8.71 0.03
CA ILE A 49 1.93 9.57 -0.68
C ILE A 49 1.44 8.88 -1.95
N ALA A 50 2.35 8.33 -2.75
CA ALA A 50 2.01 7.58 -3.96
C ALA A 50 1.18 6.33 -3.63
N GLY A 51 1.58 5.57 -2.61
CA GLY A 51 0.86 4.38 -2.16
C GLY A 51 -0.58 4.69 -1.73
N ARG A 52 -0.81 5.73 -0.92
CA ARG A 52 -2.16 6.13 -0.47
C ARG A 52 -3.05 6.53 -1.64
N ARG A 53 -2.52 7.29 -2.60
CA ARG A 53 -3.23 7.66 -3.83
C ARG A 53 -3.60 6.42 -4.66
N ASN A 54 -2.66 5.50 -4.83
CA ASN A 54 -2.88 4.27 -5.60
C ASN A 54 -3.89 3.34 -4.93
N LEU A 55 -3.89 3.25 -3.61
CA LEU A 55 -4.90 2.52 -2.84
C LEU A 55 -6.30 3.11 -3.06
N ALA A 56 -6.45 4.44 -2.95
CA ALA A 56 -7.73 5.10 -3.22
C ALA A 56 -8.24 4.74 -4.63
N ASN A 57 -7.38 4.85 -5.65
CA ASN A 57 -7.72 4.48 -7.03
C ASN A 57 -8.05 2.99 -7.23
N ALA A 58 -7.61 2.10 -6.35
CA ALA A 58 -7.91 0.67 -6.43
C ALA A 58 -9.27 0.32 -5.79
N LEU A 59 -9.85 1.24 -5.01
CA LEU A 59 -11.11 1.06 -4.31
C LEU A 59 -12.32 1.65 -5.05
N TYR A 60 -12.08 2.52 -6.03
CA TYR A 60 -13.07 3.08 -6.96
C TYR A 60 -13.06 2.32 -8.28
#